data_AF-A0A358M9F4-F1
#
_entry.id   AF-A0A358M9F4-F1
#
_cell.length_a   1.000
_cell.length_b   1.000
_cell.length_c   1.000
_cell.angle_alpha   90.00
_cell.angle_beta   90.00
_cell.angle_gamma   90.00
#
_symmetry.space_group_name_H-M   'P 1'
#
loop_
_entity.id
_entity.type
_entity.pdbx_description
1 polymer ?
#
loop_
_entity_poly.entity_id
_entity_poly.type
_entity_poly.pdbx_seq_one_letter_code
_entity_poly.pdbx_strand_id
1 'polypeptide(L)' 'RRRNDILQEIDALAAGGVREITLLGQNVNSYGKDLDEPERHESFAALLSAVCERTAGSSLRRIRFMTSHPK' A
#
# COMPACT_ATOMS: atom_id res chain seq x y z
N ARG A 1 0.05 -8.29 5.43
CA ARG A 1 -1.22 -8.16 4.65
C ARG A 1 -0.89 -8.32 3.18
N ARG A 2 -1.77 -8.97 2.41
CA ARG A 2 -1.53 -9.15 0.96
C ARG A 2 -1.87 -7.85 0.22
N ARG A 3 -1.22 -7.61 -0.91
CA ARG A 3 -1.46 -6.40 -1.74
C ARG A 3 -2.93 -6.20 -2.06
N ASN A 4 -3.62 -7.25 -2.49
CA ASN A 4 -5.03 -7.14 -2.88
C ASN A 4 -5.93 -6.66 -1.73
N ASP A 5 -5.65 -7.09 -0.50
CA ASP A 5 -6.40 -6.64 0.69
C ASP A 5 -6.19 -5.14 0.94
N ILE A 6 -4.97 -4.66 0.71
CA ILE A 6 -4.62 -3.23 0.85
C ILE A 6 -5.31 -2.41 -0.25
N LEU A 7 -5.28 -2.89 -1.50
CA LEU A 7 -5.91 -2.20 -2.63
C LEU A 7 -7.44 -2.12 -2.49
N GLN A 8 -8.10 -3.19 -2.04
CA GLN A 8 -9.55 -3.16 -1.80
C GLN A 8 -9.94 -2.17 -0.71
N GLU A 9 -9.17 -2.08 0.37
CA GLU A 9 -9.41 -1.07 1.41
C GLU A 9 -9.24 0.36 0.88
N ILE A 10 -8.21 0.59 0.06
CA ILE A 10 -7.97 1.88 -0.58
C ILE A 10 -9.12 2.25 -1.52
N ASP A 11 -9.64 1.30 -2.30
CA ASP A 11 -10.79 1.51 -3.18
C ASP A 11 -12.03 1.94 -2.38
N ALA A 12 -12.29 1.27 -1.26
CA ALA A 12 -13.41 1.61 -0.37
C ALA A 12 -13.26 3.02 0.23
N LEU A 13 -12.05 3.39 0.65
CA LEU A 13 -11.75 4.73 1.16
C LEU A 13 -11.91 5.80 0.07
N ALA A 14 -11.43 5.53 -1.14
CA ALA A 14 -11.56 6.43 -2.28
C ALA A 14 -13.03 6.62 -2.68
N ALA A 15 -13.84 5.54 -2.69
CA ALA A 15 -15.27 5.61 -2.92
C ALA A 15 -15.99 6.45 -1.84
N GLY A 16 -15.49 6.44 -0.61
CA GLY A 16 -15.92 7.31 0.49
C GLY A 16 -15.46 8.76 0.38
N GLY A 17 -14.76 9.15 -0.69
CA GLY A 17 -14.32 10.53 -0.93
C GLY A 17 -13.04 10.93 -0.19
N VAL A 18 -12.32 9.97 0.41
CA VAL A 18 -11.03 10.22 1.07
C VAL A 18 -10.04 10.82 0.07
N ARG A 19 -9.26 11.81 0.53
CA ARG A 19 -8.27 12.54 -0.29
C ARG A 19 -6.82 12.19 0.06
N GLU A 20 -6.59 11.65 1.25
CA GLU A 20 -5.25 11.32 1.73
C GLU A 20 -5.30 9.99 2.50
N ILE A 21 -4.36 9.09 2.20
CA ILE A 21 -4.16 7.83 2.92
C ILE A 21 -2.73 7.74 3.44
N THR A 22 -2.55 7.03 4.54
CA THR A 22 -1.23 6.73 5.10
C THR A 22 -1.05 5.22 5.24
N LEU A 23 -0.04 4.67 4.56
CA LEU A 23 0.39 3.28 4.73
C LEU A 23 1.27 3.16 5.99
N LEU A 24 0.85 2.35 6.95
CA LEU A 24 1.58 2.13 8.20
C LEU A 24 2.23 0.75 8.19
N GLY A 25 3.51 0.69 8.57
CA GLY A 25 4.25 -0.56 8.69
C GLY A 25 5.39 -0.44 9.70
N GLN A 26 5.85 -1.57 10.25
CA GLN A 26 6.99 -1.53 11.17
C GLN A 26 8.29 -1.18 10.44
N ASN A 27 8.49 -1.79 9.28
CA ASN A 27 9.62 -1.58 8.39
C ASN A 27 9.16 -1.77 6.93
N VAL A 28 9.23 -0.71 6.13
CA VAL A 28 8.78 -0.76 4.73
C VAL A 28 9.62 -1.70 3.87
N ASN A 29 10.92 -1.81 4.12
CA ASN A 29 11.83 -2.71 3.41
C ASN A 29 11.55 -4.20 3.68
N SER A 30 10.66 -4.50 4.61
CA SER A 30 10.27 -5.86 4.98
C SER A 30 8.89 -6.25 4.47
N TYR A 31 8.15 -5.33 3.83
CA TYR A 31 6.86 -5.65 3.23
C TYR A 31 6.98 -6.84 2.27
N GLY A 32 6.08 -7.80 2.40
CA GLY A 32 5.96 -8.95 1.51
C GLY A 32 6.93 -10.10 1.80
N LYS A 33 7.93 -9.94 2.67
CA LYS A 33 8.94 -10.98 2.99
C LYS A 33 8.43 -12.09 3.92
N ASP A 34 7.30 -11.87 4.56
CA ASP A 34 6.62 -12.76 5.50
C ASP A 34 5.45 -13.52 4.86
N LEU A 35 5.26 -13.38 3.54
CA LEU A 35 4.21 -14.07 2.81
C LEU A 35 4.67 -15.48 2.42
N ASP A 36 3.77 -16.47 2.54
CA ASP A 36 4.04 -17.90 2.28
C ASP A 36 4.45 -18.24 0.83
N GLU A 37 4.53 -17.26 -0.07
CA GLU A 37 4.89 -17.41 -1.48
C GLU A 37 6.16 -16.58 -1.79
N PRO A 38 7.38 -17.09 -1.53
CA PRO A 38 8.63 -16.33 -1.66
C PRO A 38 8.91 -15.80 -3.06
N GLU A 39 8.48 -16.55 -4.06
CA GLU A 39 8.62 -16.17 -5.48
C GLU A 39 7.68 -15.02 -5.88
N ARG A 40 6.72 -14.68 -5.00
CA ARG A 40 5.81 -13.53 -5.13
C ARG A 40 6.07 -12.47 -4.07
N HIS A 41 7.25 -12.49 -3.44
CA HIS A 41 7.69 -11.40 -2.58
C HIS A 41 7.62 -10.08 -3.34
N GLU A 42 6.64 -9.27 -3.00
CA GLU A 42 6.42 -7.97 -3.62
C GLU A 42 7.09 -6.91 -2.76
N SER A 43 7.92 -6.08 -3.38
CA SER A 43 8.58 -4.99 -2.66
C SER A 43 7.57 -3.91 -2.28
N PHE A 44 7.89 -3.12 -1.26
CA PHE A 44 7.09 -1.94 -0.92
C PHE A 44 6.99 -0.95 -2.10
N ALA A 45 8.02 -0.86 -2.94
CA ALA A 45 7.98 -0.05 -4.15
C ALA A 45 6.93 -0.57 -5.15
N ALA A 46 6.83 -1.88 -5.35
CA ALA A 46 5.81 -2.48 -6.19
C ALA A 46 4.39 -2.26 -5.63
N LEU A 47 4.22 -2.34 -4.30
CA LEU A 47 2.96 -1.93 -3.66
C LEU A 47 2.60 -0.47 -3.97
N LEU A 48 3.55 0.46 -3.81
CA LEU A 48 3.29 1.89 -4.09
C LEU A 48 2.91 2.11 -5.56
N SER A 49 3.60 1.49 -6.51
CA SER A 49 3.23 1.56 -7.93
C SER A 49 1.81 1.06 -8.18
N ALA A 50 1.46 -0.11 -7.61
CA ALA A 50 0.12 -0.66 -7.74
C ALA A 50 -0.95 0.24 -7.11
N VAL A 51 -0.67 0.88 -5.98
CA VAL A 51 -1.59 1.86 -5.37
C VAL A 51 -1.76 3.07 -6.28
N CYS A 52 -0.67 3.63 -6.82
CA CYS A 52 -0.74 4.77 -7.73
C CYS A 52 -1.56 4.47 -8.99
N GLU A 53 -1.31 3.32 -9.62
CA GLU A 53 -2.08 2.87 -10.79
C GLU A 53 -3.55 2.63 -10.44
N ARG A 54 -3.82 1.95 -9.33
CA ARG A 54 -5.18 1.62 -8.90
C ARG A 54 -6.02 2.85 -8.57
N THR A 55 -5.38 3.87 -7.99
CA THR A 55 -6.04 5.10 -7.55
C THR A 55 -6.04 6.20 -8.60
N ALA A 56 -5.47 5.96 -9.78
CA ALA A 56 -5.51 6.87 -10.91
C ALA A 56 -6.97 7.22 -11.26
N GLY A 57 -7.28 8.53 -11.28
CA GLY A 57 -8.64 9.02 -11.54
C GLY A 57 -9.60 8.96 -10.33
N SER A 58 -9.15 8.49 -9.17
CA SER A 58 -9.94 8.50 -7.95
C SER A 58 -9.93 9.85 -7.23
N SER A 59 -10.63 9.93 -6.10
CA SER A 59 -10.62 11.10 -5.23
C SER A 59 -9.27 11.36 -4.55
N LEU A 60 -8.40 10.34 -4.47
CA LEU A 60 -7.15 10.37 -3.72
C LEU A 60 -6.13 11.31 -4.36
N ARG A 61 -5.52 12.15 -3.52
CA ARG A 61 -4.55 13.18 -3.92
C ARG A 61 -3.18 12.96 -3.30
N ARG A 62 -3.10 12.24 -2.18
CA ARG A 62 -1.85 12.00 -1.47
C ARG A 62 -1.81 10.60 -0.86
N ILE A 63 -0.66 9.98 -1.02
CA ILE A 63 -0.30 8.73 -0.34
C ILE A 63 0.92 9.06 0.53
N ARG A 64 0.79 8.80 1.82
CA ARG A 64 1.88 8.84 2.79
C ARG A 64 2.29 7.43 3.16
N PHE A 65 3.48 7.28 3.68
CA PHE A 65 3.85 6.11 4.47
C PHE A 65 4.57 6.54 5.73
N MET A 66 4.41 5.76 6.79
CA MET A 66 5.16 5.93 8.04
C MET A 66 5.70 4.59 8.49
N THR A 67 6.95 4.59 8.94
CA THR A 67 7.63 3.41 9.47
C THR A 67 8.12 3.68 10.88
N SER A 68 7.82 2.78 11.81
CA SER A 68 8.29 2.91 13.21
C SER A 68 9.78 2.60 13.36
N HIS A 69 10.36 1.81 12.45
CA HIS A 69 11.75 1.38 12.50
C HIS A 69 12.40 1.60 11.13
N PRO A 70 12.93 2.81 10.86
CA PRO A 70 13.73 3.04 9.66
C PRO A 70 15.01 2.20 9.75
N LYS A 71 15.23 1.34 8.76
CA LYS A 71 16.48 0.62 8.52
C LYS A 71 16.88 0.83 7.07
#